data_AF-A0A7S3FLQ5-F1
#
_entry.id   AF-A0A7S3FLQ5-F1
#
_cell.length_a   1.000
_cell.length_b   1.000
_cell.length_c   1.000
_cell.angle_alpha   90.00
_cell.angle_beta   90.00
_cell.angle_gamma   90.00
#
_symmetry.space_group_name_H-M   'P 1'
#
loop_
_entity.id
_entity.type
_entity.pdbx_description
1 polymer ?
#
loop_
_entity_poly.entity_id
_entity_poly.type
_entity_poly.pdbx_seq_one_letter_code
_entity_poly.pdbx_strand_id
1 'polypeptide(L)'
;EAKILYDPELSERGALVCASRAVPRRDALGLNAKPVIYAPNALPMFQENWSKKRERERDLKDPKRTKRPDPGSHLAGRGRDGKVGASQKSILTQHLLETKGQLRGLGDPREALEKYADGKSGIILNAYQKTQPKPIFQEDSEEEEEEE
;
A
#
# COMPACT_ATOMS: atom_id res chain seq x y z
N GLU A 1 -10.16 65.74 -9.16
CA GLU A 1 -11.41 65.46 -8.44
C GLU A 1 -12.51 65.23 -9.46
N ALA A 2 -13.21 64.09 -9.41
CA ALA A 2 -14.35 63.84 -10.28
C ALA A 2 -15.63 64.20 -9.52
N LYS A 3 -16.40 65.17 -10.03
CA LYS A 3 -17.71 65.54 -9.48
C LYS A 3 -18.78 64.82 -10.29
N ILE A 4 -19.53 63.94 -9.65
CA ILE A 4 -20.62 63.16 -10.27
C ILE A 4 -21.92 63.77 -9.77
N LEU A 5 -22.77 64.22 -10.70
CA LEU A 5 -24.12 64.68 -10.40
C LEU A 5 -25.05 63.48 -10.59
N TYR A 6 -25.79 63.11 -9.54
CA TYR A 6 -26.80 62.06 -9.59
C TYR A 6 -28.01 62.43 -8.73
N ASP A 7 -29.17 61.90 -9.10
CA ASP A 7 -30.44 62.12 -8.41
C ASP A 7 -30.75 60.93 -7.49
N PRO A 8 -30.91 61.12 -6.16
CA PRO A 8 -31.05 60.01 -5.20
C PRO A 8 -32.32 59.17 -5.39
N GLU A 9 -33.38 59.71 -5.98
CA GLU A 9 -34.65 58.97 -6.14
C GLU A 9 -34.70 58.14 -7.42
N LEU A 10 -34.04 58.60 -8.49
CA LEU A 10 -34.09 57.96 -9.81
C LEU A 10 -32.86 57.07 -10.11
N SER A 11 -31.73 57.31 -9.45
CA SER A 11 -30.45 56.68 -9.78
C SER A 11 -30.28 55.28 -9.17
N GLU A 12 -31.08 54.30 -9.57
CA GLU A 12 -31.03 52.95 -8.98
C GLU A 12 -29.75 52.14 -9.30
N ARG A 13 -29.11 52.38 -10.46
CA ARG A 13 -27.98 51.59 -10.95
C ARG A 13 -26.77 52.49 -11.24
N GLY A 14 -25.70 52.34 -10.46
CA GLY A 14 -24.43 53.07 -10.67
C GLY A 14 -23.98 53.87 -9.45
N ALA A 15 -24.07 55.21 -9.52
CA ALA A 15 -23.49 56.13 -8.53
C ALA A 15 -23.95 55.85 -7.09
N LEU A 16 -25.24 55.54 -6.87
CA LEU A 16 -25.76 55.17 -5.56
C LEU A 16 -25.12 53.91 -4.98
N VAL A 17 -24.69 52.94 -5.79
CA VAL A 17 -24.04 51.71 -5.31
C VAL A 17 -22.68 52.01 -4.68
N CYS A 18 -21.93 52.93 -5.28
CA CYS A 18 -20.64 53.36 -4.74
C CYS A 18 -20.81 54.36 -3.58
N ALA A 19 -21.79 55.27 -3.66
CA ALA A 19 -22.05 56.29 -2.64
C ALA A 19 -22.69 55.73 -1.36
N SER A 20 -23.54 54.71 -1.46
CA SER A 20 -24.19 54.05 -0.31
C SER A 20 -23.25 53.11 0.45
N ARG A 21 -22.09 52.76 -0.12
CA ARG A 21 -21.12 51.88 0.53
C ARG A 21 -20.48 52.63 1.70
N ALA A 22 -20.95 52.33 2.90
CA ALA A 22 -20.38 52.86 4.13
C ALA A 22 -18.87 52.53 4.20
N VAL A 23 -18.07 53.53 4.58
CA VAL A 23 -16.64 53.34 4.85
C VAL A 23 -16.53 52.32 5.99
N PRO A 24 -15.66 51.30 5.89
CA PRO A 24 -15.46 50.35 6.98
C PRO A 24 -15.10 51.10 8.25
N ARG A 25 -15.77 50.75 9.36
CA ARG A 25 -15.45 51.31 10.67
C ARG A 25 -14.01 50.95 11.00
N ARG A 26 -13.15 51.95 11.22
CA ARG A 26 -11.84 51.72 11.85
C ARG A 26 -12.11 51.19 13.25
N ASP A 27 -11.34 50.20 13.68
CA ASP A 27 -11.50 49.56 14.98
C ASP A 27 -11.51 50.64 16.08
N ALA A 28 -12.67 50.87 16.69
CA ALA A 28 -12.88 51.95 17.66
C ALA A 28 -11.99 51.79 18.91
N LEU A 29 -11.56 50.57 19.19
CA LEU A 29 -10.69 50.21 20.31
C LEU A 29 -9.20 50.33 19.98
N GLY A 30 -8.82 50.68 18.74
CA GLY A 30 -7.41 50.81 18.35
C GLY A 30 -6.59 49.54 18.54
N LEU A 31 -7.25 48.38 18.64
CA LEU A 31 -6.62 47.06 18.72
C LEU A 31 -6.07 46.65 17.35
N ASN A 32 -5.18 47.48 16.81
CA ASN A 32 -4.42 47.13 15.64
C ASN A 32 -3.47 46.00 16.06
N ALA A 33 -3.83 44.77 15.72
CA ALA A 33 -2.92 43.64 15.83
C ALA A 33 -1.62 44.03 15.12
N LYS A 34 -0.49 43.98 15.85
CA LYS A 34 0.81 44.30 15.25
C LYS A 34 1.03 43.36 14.05
N PRO A 35 1.40 43.89 12.87
CA PRO A 35 1.70 43.04 11.74
C PRO A 35 2.88 42.14 12.11
N VAL A 36 2.69 40.82 11.92
CA VAL A 36 3.74 39.82 12.14
C VAL A 36 4.81 39.97 11.06
N ILE A 37 6.07 40.15 11.47
CA ILE A 37 7.21 40.31 10.56
C ILE A 37 7.93 38.97 10.45
N TYR A 38 7.81 38.30 9.30
CA TYR A 38 8.48 37.03 9.06
C TYR A 38 9.94 37.24 8.62
N ALA A 39 10.88 37.02 9.53
CA ALA A 39 12.31 37.03 9.24
C ALA A 39 12.76 35.66 8.70
N PRO A 40 13.31 35.56 7.47
CA PRO A 40 13.65 34.28 6.84
C PRO A 40 14.84 33.57 7.49
N ASN A 41 15.79 34.33 8.06
CA ASN A 41 17.05 33.80 8.60
C ASN A 41 17.10 33.87 10.13
N ALA A 42 15.96 34.03 10.81
CA ALA A 42 15.92 33.98 12.26
C ALA A 42 16.21 32.57 12.77
N LEU A 43 16.89 32.48 13.91
CA LEU A 43 17.02 31.25 14.69
C LEU A 43 15.62 30.62 14.92
N PRO A 44 15.46 29.29 14.90
CA PRO A 44 14.14 28.64 15.03
C PRO A 44 13.34 29.07 16.26
N MET A 45 14.03 29.39 17.37
CA MET A 45 13.41 29.87 18.60
C MET A 45 12.77 31.27 18.48
N PHE A 46 13.18 32.06 17.49
CA PHE A 46 12.72 33.42 17.23
C PHE A 46 11.90 33.53 15.94
N GLN A 47 11.64 32.41 15.26
CA GLN A 47 10.79 32.41 14.08
C GLN A 47 9.33 32.56 14.50
N GLU A 48 8.67 33.59 13.96
CA GLU A 48 7.23 33.75 14.16
C GLU A 48 6.45 32.67 13.42
N ASN A 49 5.44 32.10 14.10
CA ASN A 49 4.57 31.11 13.50
C ASN A 49 3.79 31.71 12.34
N TRP A 50 3.71 30.99 11.23
CA TRP A 50 2.83 31.39 10.14
C TRP A 50 1.36 31.37 10.56
N SER A 51 0.53 32.13 9.84
CA SER A 51 -0.92 32.02 9.95
C SER A 51 -1.37 30.57 9.71
N LYS A 52 -2.33 30.08 10.51
CA LYS A 52 -2.94 28.74 10.38
C LYS A 52 -3.36 28.39 8.96
N LYS A 53 -3.79 29.38 8.16
CA LYS A 53 -4.14 29.18 6.75
C LYS A 53 -2.92 28.78 5.91
N ARG A 54 -1.82 29.51 6.06
CA ARG A 54 -0.58 29.30 5.31
C ARG A 54 0.16 28.04 5.74
N GLU A 55 0.13 27.73 7.02
CA GLU A 55 0.64 26.46 7.57
C GLU A 55 -0.07 25.27 6.91
N ARG A 56 -1.41 25.30 6.84
CA ARG A 56 -2.20 24.27 6.15
C ARG A 56 -1.86 24.15 4.66
N GLU A 57 -1.70 25.27 3.96
CA GLU A 57 -1.31 25.25 2.54
C GLU A 57 0.07 24.63 2.33
N ARG A 58 1.02 24.87 3.24
CA ARG A 58 2.34 24.23 3.19
C ARG A 58 2.24 22.75 3.47
N ASP A 59 1.51 22.35 4.51
CA ASP A 59 1.33 20.94 4.85
C ASP A 59 0.63 20.18 3.73
N LEU A 60 -0.31 20.83 3.03
CA LEU A 60 -0.97 20.29 1.84
C LEU A 60 -0.03 20.15 0.64
N LYS A 61 1.02 20.98 0.57
CA LYS A 61 2.04 20.89 -0.49
C LYS A 61 3.03 19.75 -0.25
N ASP A 62 3.23 19.33 1.00
CA ASP A 62 4.15 18.28 1.37
C ASP A 62 3.54 16.88 1.12
N PRO A 63 4.05 16.09 0.16
CA PRO A 63 3.47 14.79 -0.20
C PRO A 63 3.55 13.77 0.94
N LYS A 64 4.54 13.90 1.83
CA LYS A 64 4.71 13.02 3.00
C LYS A 64 3.68 13.28 4.09
N ARG A 65 3.30 14.54 4.31
CA ARG A 65 2.31 14.93 5.32
C ARG A 65 0.87 14.72 4.84
N THR A 66 0.63 14.94 3.55
CA THR A 66 -0.69 14.75 2.94
C THR A 66 -1.05 13.30 2.70
N LYS A 67 -0.07 12.47 2.31
CA LYS A 67 -0.34 11.08 2.00
C LYS A 67 -0.64 10.32 3.28
N ARG A 68 -1.85 9.75 3.35
CA ARG A 68 -2.19 8.78 4.40
C ARG A 68 -1.18 7.62 4.33
N PRO A 69 -0.61 7.19 5.46
CA PRO A 69 0.27 6.03 5.48
C PRO A 69 -0.47 4.82 4.92
N ASP A 70 0.26 4.01 4.16
CA ASP A 70 -0.28 2.78 3.60
C ASP A 70 -0.68 1.86 4.76
N PRO A 71 -1.96 1.45 4.87
CA PRO A 71 -2.42 0.59 5.95
C PRO A 71 -1.81 -0.83 5.91
N GLY A 72 -0.98 -1.14 4.91
CA GLY A 72 -0.33 -2.45 4.78
C GLY A 72 -1.32 -3.54 4.37
N SER A 73 -0.91 -4.80 4.48
CA SER A 73 -1.75 -5.96 4.14
C SER A 73 -2.87 -6.24 5.16
N HIS A 74 -2.86 -5.53 6.30
CA HIS A 74 -3.77 -5.76 7.42
C HIS A 74 -5.18 -5.19 7.20
N LEU A 75 -5.37 -4.28 6.23
CA LEU A 75 -6.71 -3.83 5.88
C LEU A 75 -7.36 -4.86 4.94
N ALA A 76 -8.37 -5.56 5.47
CA ALA A 76 -9.20 -6.51 4.75
C ALA A 76 -9.94 -5.81 3.59
N GLY A 77 -9.30 -5.79 2.43
CA GLY A 77 -9.81 -5.23 1.19
C GLY A 77 -9.51 -6.15 0.02
N ARG A 78 -10.31 -6.03 -1.04
CA ARG A 78 -10.04 -6.71 -2.31
C ARG A 78 -8.70 -6.20 -2.84
N GLY A 79 -7.81 -7.12 -3.22
CA GLY A 79 -6.47 -6.80 -3.70
C GLY A 79 -6.49 -5.73 -4.78
N ARG A 80 -5.65 -4.70 -4.62
CA ARG A 80 -5.49 -3.57 -5.54
C ARG A 80 -4.00 -3.22 -5.62
N ASP A 81 -3.57 -2.68 -6.76
CA ASP A 81 -2.19 -2.23 -7.01
C ASP A 81 -1.12 -3.32 -6.82
N GLY A 82 -1.40 -4.55 -7.29
CA GLY A 82 -0.44 -5.67 -7.24
C GLY A 82 -0.34 -6.39 -5.89
N LYS A 83 -1.11 -5.96 -4.89
CA LYS A 83 -1.20 -6.66 -3.60
C LYS A 83 -2.34 -7.67 -3.62
N VAL A 84 -2.05 -8.91 -3.21
CA VAL A 84 -3.08 -9.93 -2.98
C VAL A 84 -3.84 -9.56 -1.72
N GLY A 85 -5.14 -9.26 -1.87
CA GLY A 85 -6.01 -8.96 -0.73
C GLY A 85 -6.30 -10.22 0.08
N ALA A 86 -6.59 -10.04 1.36
CA ALA A 86 -7.09 -11.09 2.24
C ALA A 86 -8.52 -11.50 1.83
N SER A 87 -8.66 -12.20 0.71
CA SER A 87 -9.96 -12.70 0.28
C SER A 87 -10.32 -13.93 1.11
N GLN A 88 -11.55 -13.97 1.63
CA GLN A 88 -12.15 -15.15 2.27
C GLN A 88 -12.18 -16.40 1.36
N LYS A 89 -11.92 -16.24 0.05
CA LYS A 89 -11.79 -17.35 -0.90
C LYS A 89 -10.50 -18.14 -0.71
N SER A 90 -9.50 -17.62 0.03
CA SER A 90 -8.33 -18.41 0.40
C SER A 90 -8.74 -19.65 1.18
N ILE A 91 -9.74 -19.55 2.06
CA ILE A 91 -10.14 -20.65 2.94
C ILE A 91 -10.66 -21.84 2.12
N LEU A 92 -11.52 -21.62 1.12
CA LEU A 92 -12.06 -22.72 0.30
C LEU A 92 -10.99 -23.28 -0.65
N THR A 93 -10.14 -22.43 -1.23
CA THR A 93 -9.03 -22.90 -2.08
C THR A 93 -7.91 -23.59 -1.27
N GLN A 94 -7.64 -23.14 -0.04
CA GLN A 94 -6.71 -23.74 0.92
C GLN A 94 -7.27 -25.06 1.41
N HIS A 95 -8.55 -25.10 1.81
CA HIS A 95 -9.22 -26.35 2.13
C HIS A 95 -9.23 -27.30 0.95
N LEU A 96 -9.50 -26.85 -0.28
CA LEU A 96 -9.43 -27.74 -1.45
C LEU A 96 -7.99 -28.20 -1.72
N LEU A 97 -6.98 -27.37 -1.46
CA LEU A 97 -5.58 -27.76 -1.60
C LEU A 97 -5.17 -28.79 -0.53
N GLU A 98 -5.60 -28.61 0.72
CA GLU A 98 -5.37 -29.51 1.85
C GLU A 98 -6.18 -30.81 1.74
N THR A 99 -7.46 -30.72 1.39
CA THR A 99 -8.40 -31.86 1.31
C THR A 99 -8.27 -32.64 0.02
N LYS A 100 -8.08 -31.97 -1.13
CA LYS A 100 -7.94 -32.67 -2.42
C LYS A 100 -6.50 -33.00 -2.74
N GLY A 101 -5.48 -32.34 -2.16
CA GLY A 101 -4.06 -32.75 -2.27
C GLY A 101 -3.50 -32.95 -3.69
N GLN A 102 -4.29 -32.72 -4.74
CA GLN A 102 -4.01 -33.14 -6.11
C GLN A 102 -3.01 -32.21 -6.81
N LEU A 103 -2.69 -31.07 -6.20
CA LEU A 103 -1.54 -30.27 -6.63
C LEU A 103 -0.21 -30.78 -6.03
N ARG A 104 -0.26 -31.58 -4.96
CA ARG A 104 0.88 -32.36 -4.44
C ARG A 104 0.93 -33.79 -5.02
N GLY A 105 -0.13 -34.20 -5.72
CA GLY A 105 -0.22 -35.45 -6.48
C GLY A 105 0.61 -35.48 -7.77
N LEU A 106 1.36 -34.42 -8.05
CA LEU A 106 2.59 -34.53 -8.84
C LEU A 106 3.69 -35.09 -7.94
N GLY A 107 3.49 -36.30 -7.42
CA GLY A 107 4.62 -37.11 -7.00
C GLY A 107 5.56 -37.27 -8.20
N ASP A 108 6.85 -37.46 -7.95
CA ASP A 108 7.79 -37.63 -9.05
C ASP A 108 7.23 -38.68 -10.02
N PRO A 109 7.18 -38.38 -11.32
CA PRO A 109 6.49 -39.24 -12.30
C PRO A 109 7.04 -40.67 -12.28
N ARG A 110 8.28 -40.82 -11.79
CA ARG A 110 8.92 -42.10 -11.50
C ARG A 110 8.20 -42.93 -10.44
N GLU A 111 7.89 -42.36 -9.27
CA GLU A 111 7.20 -43.09 -8.19
C GLU A 111 5.79 -43.50 -8.60
N ALA A 112 5.13 -42.66 -9.39
CA ALA A 112 3.82 -42.98 -9.96
C ALA A 112 3.93 -44.17 -10.92
N LEU A 113 4.96 -44.23 -11.76
CA LEU A 113 5.21 -45.36 -12.65
C LEU A 113 5.63 -46.63 -11.90
N GLU A 114 6.42 -46.52 -10.83
CA GLU A 114 6.86 -47.65 -10.01
C GLU A 114 5.68 -48.36 -9.31
N LYS A 115 4.64 -47.63 -8.90
CA LYS A 115 3.41 -48.21 -8.32
C LYS A 115 2.61 -49.08 -9.29
N TYR A 116 2.71 -48.81 -10.60
CA TYR A 116 2.03 -49.59 -11.65
C TYR A 116 2.92 -50.66 -12.27
N ALA A 117 4.20 -50.72 -11.88
CA ALA A 117 5.07 -51.80 -12.30
C ALA A 117 4.82 -53.02 -11.42
N ASP A 118 3.98 -53.94 -11.89
CA ASP A 118 3.68 -55.26 -11.28
C ASP A 118 4.93 -56.19 -11.30
N GLY A 119 6.06 -55.76 -10.76
CA GLY A 119 7.33 -56.51 -10.73
C GLY A 119 7.94 -56.80 -12.11
N LYS A 120 7.31 -56.37 -13.21
CA LYS A 120 7.82 -56.50 -14.57
C LYS A 120 8.78 -55.36 -14.83
N SER A 121 10.00 -55.53 -14.34
CA SER A 121 11.11 -54.68 -14.70
C SER A 121 11.22 -54.64 -16.23
N GLY A 122 11.37 -53.45 -16.81
CA GLY A 122 11.46 -53.30 -18.26
C GLY A 122 12.59 -54.15 -18.84
N ILE A 123 12.53 -54.45 -20.14
CA ILE A 123 13.53 -55.28 -20.86
C ILE A 123 14.97 -54.85 -20.53
N ILE A 124 15.18 -53.54 -20.36
CA ILE A 124 16.46 -52.91 -20.03
C ILE A 124 16.95 -53.31 -18.63
N LEU A 125 16.07 -53.33 -17.63
CA LEU A 125 16.43 -53.58 -16.22
C LEU A 125 16.83 -55.07 -16.03
N ASN A 126 16.15 -55.98 -16.72
CA ASN A 126 16.51 -57.41 -16.75
C ASN A 126 17.90 -57.67 -17.36
N ALA A 127 18.33 -56.85 -18.32
CA ALA A 127 19.66 -56.96 -18.90
C ALA A 127 20.73 -56.52 -17.88
N TYR A 128 20.53 -55.37 -17.22
CA TYR A 128 21.45 -54.87 -16.19
C TYR A 128 21.61 -55.85 -15.03
N GLN A 129 20.53 -56.45 -14.52
CA GLN A 129 20.60 -57.47 -13.48
C GLN A 129 21.49 -58.67 -13.85
N LYS A 130 21.52 -59.05 -15.14
CA LYS A 130 22.33 -60.18 -15.62
C LYS A 130 23.80 -59.82 -15.86
N THR A 131 24.08 -58.57 -16.24
CA THR A 131 25.42 -58.15 -16.66
C THR A 131 26.23 -57.47 -15.57
N GLN A 132 25.61 -57.15 -14.42
CA GLN A 132 26.30 -56.42 -13.37
C GLN A 132 27.32 -57.31 -12.65
N PRO A 133 28.60 -56.88 -12.53
CA PRO A 133 29.61 -57.63 -11.81
C PRO A 133 29.29 -57.63 -10.31
N LYS A 134 29.62 -58.73 -9.62
CA LYS A 134 29.45 -58.82 -8.17
C LYS A 134 30.39 -57.83 -7.48
N PRO A 135 29.89 -56.94 -6.61
CA PRO A 135 30.74 -56.05 -5.85
C PRO A 135 31.66 -56.86 -4.93
N ILE A 136 32.92 -56.45 -4.80
CA ILE A 136 33.95 -57.10 -3.97
C ILE A 136 34.05 -56.39 -2.60
N PHE A 137 33.30 -55.31 -2.41
CA PHE A 137 33.28 -54.54 -1.17
C PHE A 137 32.56 -55.32 -0.07
N GLN A 138 32.95 -55.06 1.18
CA GLN A 138 32.16 -55.51 2.34
C GLN A 138 30.78 -54.86 2.26
N GLU A 139 29.74 -55.66 2.50
CA GLU A 139 28.39 -55.15 2.68
C GLU A 139 28.40 -54.31 3.97
N ASP A 140 28.00 -53.04 3.85
CA ASP A 140 27.80 -52.19 5.01
C ASP A 140 26.67 -52.80 5.84
N SER A 141 26.94 -53.12 7.10
CA SER A 141 25.97 -53.66 8.04
C SER A 141 24.95 -52.57 8.40
N GLU A 142 24.00 -52.33 7.50
CA GLU A 142 22.83 -51.47 7.71
C GLU A 142 21.60 -52.32 8.11
N GLU A 143 21.75 -53.22 9.08
CA GLU A 143 20.64 -54.00 9.67
C GLU A 143 20.25 -53.54 11.10
N GLU A 144 20.70 -52.36 11.57
CA GLU A 144 20.41 -51.87 12.94
C GLU A 144 19.61 -50.54 13.01
N GLU A 145 18.89 -50.11 11.95
CA GLU A 145 18.05 -48.89 12.00
C GLU A 145 16.54 -49.12 11.73
N GLU A 146 15.99 -50.33 11.95
CA GLU A 146 14.53 -50.58 11.91
C GLU A 146 13.87 -50.82 13.29
N GLU A 147 14.57 -50.60 14.41
CA GLU A 147 13.97 -50.62 15.75
C GLU A 147 14.30 -49.36 16.58
N GLU A 148 13.87 -48.17 16.13
CA GLU A 148 13.47 -47.03 17.01
C GLU A 148 12.28 -46.24 16.42
#